data_AF-A0A2W4D3L7-F1
#
_entry.id   AF-A0A2W4D3L7-F1
#
_cell.length_a   1.000
_cell.length_b   1.000
_cell.length_c   1.000
_cell.angle_alpha   90.00
_cell.angle_beta   90.00
_cell.angle_gamma   90.00
#
_symmetry.space_group_name_H-M   'P 1'
#
loop_
_entity.id
_entity.type
_entity.pdbx_description
1 polymer ?
#
loop_
_entity_poly.entity_id
_entity_poly.type
_entity_poly.pdbx_seq_one_letter_code
_entity_poly.pdbx_strand_id
1 'polypeptide(L)'
;MDTVFERMCAECGLDPLNGDGLEFEDQEELVRCIWQVNQLNADHAKIRAPGFEVEVGFFKSSQRRAFSGIFEGTDVIAVSWGIIETYRGVFSGIMGLSVFSWIPQHQRDEAALWLYECAKHSIFLHELGHIWNGHTSLKQQRGIASSRDGGLSNIDLQTLEFDADSFAATHIFNFGVITHPFPIIKSELDDQFGRGATYLLMTVFAIYMVFRLEDRPADFDPDEKKLYPSTPLRQRMMAGVLVAHAGKKGLFEEQNAWDLVVQGIWTAEEVFAKWMKRPRSDTAVRAALSAEGGKYQDKLLQHWHAIRPQLDPLKRGGELPKAQYVDDESIWAT
;
A
#
# COMPACT_ATOMS: atom_id res chain seq x y z
N MET A 1 -4.69 20.20 -26.83
CA MET A 1 -5.27 20.74 -25.60
C MET A 1 -4.71 19.89 -24.49
N ASP A 2 -4.07 20.52 -23.52
CA ASP A 2 -3.43 19.78 -22.42
C ASP A 2 -4.52 19.10 -21.58
N THR A 3 -4.22 17.90 -21.08
CA THR A 3 -5.06 17.15 -20.14
C THR A 3 -5.13 17.84 -18.77
N VAL A 4 -6.07 17.43 -17.91
CA VAL A 4 -6.15 17.98 -16.54
C VAL A 4 -4.87 17.62 -15.77
N PHE A 5 -4.36 16.40 -15.98
CA PHE A 5 -3.12 15.91 -15.40
C PHE A 5 -1.90 16.74 -15.81
N GLU A 6 -1.74 17.06 -17.10
CA GLU A 6 -0.62 17.90 -17.56
C GLU A 6 -0.65 19.30 -16.94
N ARG A 7 -1.83 19.90 -16.80
CA ARG A 7 -2.00 21.18 -16.10
C ARG A 7 -1.67 21.07 -14.61
N MET A 8 -2.15 20.01 -13.94
CA MET A 8 -1.82 19.73 -12.54
C MET A 8 -0.31 19.56 -12.35
N CYS A 9 0.36 18.83 -13.24
CA CYS A 9 1.82 18.69 -13.24
C CYS A 9 2.50 20.05 -13.35
N ALA A 10 2.08 20.90 -14.30
CA ALA A 10 2.64 22.24 -14.46
C ALA A 10 2.48 23.11 -13.20
N GLU A 11 1.31 23.09 -12.55
CA GLU A 11 1.08 23.85 -11.30
C GLU A 11 1.91 23.32 -10.13
N CYS A 12 2.16 22.01 -10.09
CA CYS A 12 3.00 21.37 -9.07
C CYS A 12 4.50 21.43 -9.38
N GLY A 13 4.92 22.01 -10.51
CA GLY A 13 6.31 22.02 -10.95
C GLY A 13 6.86 20.63 -11.31
N LEU A 14 6.01 19.74 -11.81
CA LEU A 14 6.33 18.38 -12.25
C LEU A 14 6.36 18.31 -13.78
N ASP A 15 7.23 17.45 -14.34
CA ASP A 15 7.27 17.17 -15.78
C ASP A 15 6.41 15.93 -16.08
N PRO A 16 5.27 16.05 -16.79
CA PRO A 16 4.47 14.89 -17.17
C PRO A 16 5.29 13.93 -18.05
N LEU A 17 5.06 12.64 -17.86
CA LEU A 17 5.80 11.61 -18.59
C LEU A 17 5.31 11.56 -20.05
N ASN A 18 6.14 12.04 -20.98
CA ASN A 18 5.88 11.86 -22.40
C ASN A 18 6.24 10.43 -22.83
N GLY A 19 5.21 9.63 -23.12
CA GLY A 19 5.36 8.25 -23.59
C GLY A 19 6.21 8.14 -24.86
N ASP A 20 6.05 9.03 -25.83
CA ASP A 20 6.79 8.97 -27.11
C ASP A 20 8.31 9.16 -26.95
N GLY A 21 8.74 9.72 -25.81
CA GLY A 21 10.14 9.92 -25.46
C GLY A 21 10.79 8.75 -24.71
N LEU A 22 10.04 7.68 -24.43
CA LEU A 22 10.53 6.49 -23.73
C LEU A 22 11.09 5.44 -24.71
N GLU A 23 11.92 4.54 -24.21
CA GLU A 23 12.29 3.33 -24.93
C GLU A 23 11.06 2.44 -25.14
N PHE A 24 11.06 1.62 -26.20
CA PHE A 24 9.89 0.83 -26.61
C PHE A 24 9.28 0.00 -25.46
N GLU A 25 10.10 -0.68 -24.68
CA GLU A 25 9.67 -1.52 -23.55
C GLU A 25 9.01 -0.68 -22.42
N ASP A 26 9.48 0.54 -22.22
CA ASP A 26 8.92 1.48 -21.24
C ASP A 26 7.63 2.14 -21.75
N GLN A 27 7.49 2.32 -23.06
CA GLN A 27 6.21 2.73 -23.68
C GLN A 27 5.13 1.67 -23.45
N GLU A 28 5.44 0.41 -23.70
CA GLU A 28 4.51 -0.71 -23.47
C GLU A 28 4.13 -0.81 -21.98
N GLU A 29 5.10 -0.66 -21.07
CA GLU A 29 4.82 -0.65 -19.63
C GLU A 29 3.93 0.53 -19.24
N LEU A 30 4.19 1.73 -19.75
CA LEU A 30 3.39 2.91 -19.45
C LEU A 30 1.93 2.72 -19.87
N VAL A 31 1.72 2.25 -21.10
CA VAL A 31 0.37 1.96 -21.63
C VAL A 31 -0.32 0.90 -20.78
N ARG A 32 0.41 -0.17 -20.42
CA ARG A 32 -0.12 -1.24 -19.56
C ARG A 32 -0.51 -0.69 -18.19
N CYS A 33 0.32 0.13 -17.57
CA CYS A 33 0.04 0.72 -16.26
C CYS A 33 -1.20 1.62 -16.29
N ILE A 34 -1.31 2.52 -17.27
CA ILE A 34 -2.48 3.39 -17.43
C ILE A 34 -3.74 2.55 -17.62
N TRP A 35 -3.69 1.52 -18.47
CA TRP A 35 -4.81 0.62 -18.69
C TRP A 35 -5.21 -0.13 -17.42
N GLN A 36 -4.26 -0.71 -16.69
CA GLN A 36 -4.52 -1.44 -15.44
C GLN A 36 -5.17 -0.55 -14.37
N VAL A 37 -4.68 0.68 -14.19
CA VAL A 37 -5.25 1.58 -13.18
C VAL A 37 -6.64 2.07 -13.58
N ASN A 38 -6.85 2.38 -14.86
CA ASN A 38 -8.18 2.72 -15.36
C ASN A 38 -9.17 1.56 -15.17
N GLN A 39 -8.72 0.32 -15.39
CA GLN A 39 -9.54 -0.86 -15.15
C GLN A 39 -9.88 -1.03 -13.66
N LEU A 40 -8.90 -0.89 -12.76
CA LEU A 40 -9.12 -0.94 -11.32
C LEU A 40 -10.12 0.13 -10.86
N ASN A 41 -9.96 1.37 -11.33
CA ASN A 41 -10.90 2.45 -11.03
C ASN A 41 -12.30 2.14 -11.56
N ALA A 42 -12.43 1.70 -12.82
CA ALA A 42 -13.70 1.37 -13.44
C ALA A 42 -14.42 0.22 -12.69
N ASP A 43 -13.69 -0.81 -12.26
CA ASP A 43 -14.23 -1.93 -11.50
C ASP A 43 -14.75 -1.47 -10.12
N HIS A 44 -14.06 -0.53 -9.47
CA HIS A 44 -14.54 0.09 -8.24
C HIS A 44 -15.76 0.99 -8.47
N ALA A 45 -15.73 1.83 -9.51
CA ALA A 45 -16.80 2.76 -9.87
C ALA A 45 -18.10 2.03 -10.21
N LYS A 46 -18.02 0.97 -11.02
CA LYS A 46 -19.18 0.20 -11.52
C LYS A 46 -20.15 -0.24 -10.42
N ILE A 47 -19.64 -0.56 -9.24
CA ILE A 47 -20.45 -1.10 -8.14
C ILE A 47 -20.95 0.02 -7.22
N ARG A 48 -20.20 1.13 -7.08
CA ARG A 48 -20.35 2.07 -5.97
C ARG A 48 -20.68 3.51 -6.38
N ALA A 49 -20.17 3.95 -7.53
CA ALA A 49 -20.45 5.24 -8.14
C ALA A 49 -20.26 5.15 -9.66
N PRO A 50 -21.26 4.62 -10.40
CA PRO A 50 -21.14 4.44 -11.84
C PRO A 50 -20.83 5.76 -12.55
N GLY A 51 -19.83 5.74 -13.43
CA GLY A 51 -19.37 6.92 -14.18
C GLY A 51 -18.42 7.84 -13.41
N PHE A 52 -18.04 7.49 -12.17
CA PHE A 52 -16.95 8.19 -11.50
C PHE A 52 -15.61 7.84 -12.16
N GLU A 53 -14.87 8.88 -12.56
CA GLU A 53 -13.58 8.76 -13.23
C GLU A 53 -12.49 9.42 -12.37
N VAL A 54 -11.32 8.79 -12.37
CA VAL A 54 -10.10 9.30 -11.74
C VAL A 54 -9.09 9.44 -12.86
N GLU A 55 -8.51 10.62 -13.02
CA GLU A 55 -7.45 10.82 -14.00
C GLU A 55 -6.12 10.36 -13.40
N VAL A 56 -5.45 9.45 -14.10
CA VAL A 56 -4.19 8.88 -13.63
C VAL A 56 -3.11 9.17 -14.65
N GLY A 57 -1.98 9.66 -14.16
CA GLY A 57 -0.82 9.93 -14.99
C GLY A 57 0.49 9.68 -14.28
N PHE A 58 1.54 9.65 -15.10
CA PHE A 58 2.90 9.49 -14.64
C PHE A 58 3.68 10.77 -14.88
N PHE A 59 4.65 11.05 -14.01
CA PHE A 59 5.56 12.18 -14.17
C PHE A 59 7.01 11.74 -14.05
N LYS A 60 7.92 12.46 -14.71
CA LYS A 60 9.36 12.19 -14.65
C LYS A 60 9.90 12.65 -13.31
N SER A 61 10.37 11.70 -12.51
CA SER A 61 11.16 11.98 -11.32
C SER A 61 11.91 10.74 -10.88
N SER A 62 13.16 10.93 -10.43
CA SER A 62 13.93 9.92 -9.72
C SER A 62 13.51 9.79 -8.25
N GLN A 63 12.78 10.78 -7.72
CA GLN A 63 12.17 10.65 -6.40
C GLN A 63 10.99 9.70 -6.49
N ARG A 64 10.92 8.73 -5.59
CA ARG A 64 9.79 7.84 -5.47
C ARG A 64 8.66 8.55 -4.75
N ARG A 65 7.67 9.01 -5.51
CA ARG A 65 6.54 9.76 -4.99
C ARG A 65 5.29 9.37 -5.75
N ALA A 66 4.26 9.02 -5.00
CA ALA A 66 2.88 8.98 -5.46
C ALA A 66 2.08 9.99 -4.64
N PHE A 67 1.01 10.53 -5.22
CA PHE A 67 0.02 11.30 -4.48
C PHE A 67 -1.31 11.32 -5.23
N SER A 68 -2.35 11.64 -4.48
CA SER A 68 -3.71 11.85 -4.96
C SER A 68 -4.24 13.21 -4.51
N GLY A 69 -5.14 13.80 -5.30
CA GLY A 69 -5.72 15.11 -5.02
C GLY A 69 -6.95 15.39 -5.85
N ILE A 70 -7.49 16.61 -5.71
CA ILE A 70 -8.56 17.14 -6.55
C ILE A 70 -8.02 18.36 -7.27
N PHE A 71 -8.02 18.33 -8.60
CA PHE A 71 -7.55 19.42 -9.45
C PHE A 71 -8.65 19.82 -10.42
N GLU A 72 -9.04 21.10 -10.42
CA GLU A 72 -10.14 21.61 -11.27
C GLU A 72 -11.44 20.80 -11.15
N GLY A 73 -11.72 20.24 -9.96
CA GLY A 73 -12.88 19.41 -9.69
C GLY A 73 -12.76 17.93 -10.10
N THR A 74 -11.59 17.52 -10.64
CA THR A 74 -11.30 16.14 -11.04
C THR A 74 -10.41 15.47 -10.00
N ASP A 75 -10.75 14.25 -9.58
CA ASP A 75 -9.88 13.43 -8.75
C ASP A 75 -8.70 12.92 -9.60
N VAL A 76 -7.47 13.13 -9.11
CA VAL A 76 -6.24 12.83 -9.83
C VAL A 76 -5.32 11.93 -9.02
N ILE A 77 -4.64 10.99 -9.68
CA ILE A 77 -3.51 10.22 -9.13
C ILE A 77 -2.28 10.48 -9.97
N ALA A 78 -1.18 10.85 -9.31
CA ALA A 78 0.10 11.08 -9.94
C ALA A 78 1.17 10.16 -9.35
N VAL A 79 1.85 9.40 -10.21
CA VAL A 79 2.92 8.48 -9.78
C VAL A 79 4.22 8.78 -10.53
N SER A 80 5.32 8.89 -9.80
CA SER A 80 6.62 9.09 -10.45
C SER A 80 7.04 7.85 -11.21
N TRP A 81 7.58 8.03 -12.42
CA TRP A 81 8.10 6.91 -13.21
C TRP A 81 9.24 6.17 -12.51
N GLY A 82 10.03 6.87 -11.68
CA GLY A 82 11.08 6.26 -10.88
C GLY A 82 10.58 5.19 -9.90
N ILE A 83 9.30 5.20 -9.48
CA ILE A 83 8.70 4.09 -8.71
C ILE A 83 8.66 2.82 -9.56
N ILE A 84 8.16 2.92 -10.80
CA ILE A 84 8.00 1.81 -11.74
C ILE A 84 9.36 1.19 -12.07
N GLU A 85 10.34 2.02 -12.42
CA GLU A 85 11.71 1.59 -12.71
C GLU A 85 12.35 0.90 -11.50
N THR A 86 12.21 1.50 -10.31
CA THR A 86 12.78 0.95 -9.08
C THR A 86 12.17 -0.41 -8.77
N TYR A 87 10.84 -0.55 -8.79
CA TYR A 87 10.19 -1.81 -8.44
C TYR A 87 10.59 -2.91 -9.42
N ARG A 88 10.57 -2.63 -10.73
CA ARG A 88 11.01 -3.59 -11.77
C ARG A 88 12.45 -4.07 -11.51
N GLY A 89 13.37 -3.14 -11.28
CA GLY A 89 14.77 -3.47 -11.01
C GLY A 89 14.98 -4.25 -9.72
N VAL A 90 14.28 -3.87 -8.64
CA VAL A 90 14.39 -4.54 -7.33
C VAL A 90 13.87 -5.96 -7.42
N PHE A 91 12.64 -6.18 -7.89
CA PHE A 91 12.02 -7.51 -7.88
C PHE A 91 12.74 -8.51 -8.80
N SER A 92 13.23 -8.05 -9.95
CA SER A 92 14.12 -8.85 -10.80
C SER A 92 15.45 -9.16 -10.08
N GLY A 93 16.09 -8.16 -9.48
CA GLY A 93 17.39 -8.31 -8.83
C GLY A 93 17.39 -9.23 -7.61
N ILE A 94 16.31 -9.26 -6.82
CA ILE A 94 16.24 -10.10 -5.61
C ILE A 94 16.07 -11.59 -5.90
N MET A 95 15.59 -11.99 -7.08
CA MET A 95 15.39 -13.41 -7.42
C MET A 95 16.70 -14.21 -7.50
N GLY A 96 17.86 -13.54 -7.61
CA GLY A 96 19.17 -14.17 -7.51
C GLY A 96 19.59 -14.56 -6.08
N LEU A 97 18.87 -14.09 -5.06
CA LEU A 97 19.25 -14.33 -3.66
C LEU A 97 18.91 -15.76 -3.21
N SER A 98 19.71 -16.28 -2.26
CA SER A 98 19.55 -17.64 -1.74
C SER A 98 18.20 -17.91 -1.06
N VAL A 99 17.51 -16.86 -0.60
CA VAL A 99 16.15 -16.96 -0.02
C VAL A 99 15.14 -17.51 -1.03
N PHE A 100 15.36 -17.29 -2.33
CA PHE A 100 14.54 -17.79 -3.43
C PHE A 100 15.15 -19.00 -4.14
N SER A 101 16.09 -19.70 -3.51
CA SER A 101 16.69 -20.92 -4.06
C SER A 101 15.69 -22.06 -4.30
N TRP A 102 14.56 -22.04 -3.57
CA TRP A 102 13.45 -22.96 -3.76
C TRP A 102 12.64 -22.70 -5.03
N ILE A 103 12.76 -21.52 -5.65
CA ILE A 103 12.11 -21.19 -6.93
C ILE A 103 13.02 -21.70 -8.07
N PRO A 104 12.51 -22.60 -8.94
CA PRO A 104 13.24 -23.06 -10.11
C PRO A 104 13.71 -21.90 -10.99
N GLN A 105 14.95 -21.97 -11.51
CA GLN A 105 15.56 -20.87 -12.27
C GLN A 105 14.68 -20.39 -13.43
N HIS A 106 14.01 -21.30 -14.14
CA HIS A 106 13.16 -20.99 -15.29
C HIS A 106 11.82 -20.32 -14.93
N GLN A 107 11.47 -20.23 -13.64
CA GLN A 107 10.24 -19.60 -13.13
C GLN A 107 10.52 -18.27 -12.41
N ARG A 108 11.79 -17.88 -12.27
CA ARG A 108 12.16 -16.68 -11.50
C ARG A 108 11.71 -15.38 -12.14
N ASP A 109 11.72 -15.30 -13.46
CA ASP A 109 11.26 -14.09 -14.18
C ASP A 109 9.75 -13.90 -14.00
N GLU A 110 8.97 -14.99 -14.06
CA GLU A 110 7.53 -14.97 -13.77
C GLU A 110 7.24 -14.58 -12.31
N ALA A 111 8.01 -15.13 -11.36
CA ALA A 111 7.91 -14.76 -9.95
C ALA A 111 8.22 -13.28 -9.71
N ALA A 112 9.29 -12.76 -10.33
CA ALA A 112 9.67 -11.36 -10.23
C ALA A 112 8.59 -10.45 -10.80
N LEU A 113 8.06 -10.79 -11.98
CA LEU A 113 6.98 -10.05 -12.61
C LEU A 113 5.74 -10.02 -11.72
N TRP A 114 5.35 -11.15 -11.14
CA TRP A 114 4.20 -11.21 -10.23
C TRP A 114 4.38 -10.31 -9.00
N LEU A 115 5.56 -10.35 -8.38
CA LEU A 115 5.88 -9.53 -7.21
C LEU A 115 5.87 -8.05 -7.54
N TYR A 116 6.41 -7.70 -8.71
CA TYR A 116 6.38 -6.36 -9.26
C TYR A 116 4.96 -5.86 -9.49
N GLU A 117 4.08 -6.67 -10.10
CA GLU A 117 2.68 -6.31 -10.33
C GLU A 117 1.92 -6.10 -9.01
N CYS A 118 2.15 -6.94 -7.99
CA CYS A 118 1.58 -6.75 -6.66
C CYS A 118 2.03 -5.43 -6.01
N ALA A 119 3.34 -5.14 -6.08
CA ALA A 119 3.91 -3.90 -5.54
C ALA A 119 3.36 -2.67 -6.27
N LYS A 120 3.30 -2.71 -7.61
CA LYS A 120 2.74 -1.66 -8.45
C LYS A 120 1.26 -1.41 -8.13
N HIS A 121 0.43 -2.45 -8.09
CA HIS A 121 -0.97 -2.29 -7.70
C HIS A 121 -1.11 -1.73 -6.28
N SER A 122 -0.23 -2.09 -5.34
CA SER A 122 -0.36 -1.65 -3.95
C SER A 122 -0.24 -0.14 -3.80
N ILE A 123 0.69 0.51 -4.52
CA ILE A 123 0.86 1.96 -4.47
C ILE A 123 -0.31 2.70 -5.15
N PHE A 124 -0.82 2.17 -6.28
CA PHE A 124 -1.99 2.75 -6.91
C PHE A 124 -3.24 2.62 -6.05
N LEU A 125 -3.47 1.45 -5.45
CA LEU A 125 -4.63 1.22 -4.61
C LEU A 125 -4.56 2.03 -3.32
N HIS A 126 -3.37 2.33 -2.80
CA HIS A 126 -3.20 3.25 -1.67
C HIS A 126 -3.70 4.66 -2.04
N GLU A 127 -3.24 5.22 -3.15
CA GLU A 127 -3.70 6.54 -3.63
C GLU A 127 -5.18 6.54 -4.00
N LEU A 128 -5.66 5.46 -4.61
CA LEU A 128 -7.06 5.27 -4.90
C LEU A 128 -7.90 5.22 -3.61
N GLY A 129 -7.37 4.61 -2.54
CA GLY A 129 -7.97 4.60 -1.21
C GLY A 129 -8.18 6.01 -0.65
N HIS A 130 -7.21 6.91 -0.82
CA HIS A 130 -7.37 8.32 -0.43
C HIS A 130 -8.53 9.02 -1.15
N ILE A 131 -8.73 8.76 -2.44
CA ILE A 131 -9.86 9.32 -3.19
C ILE A 131 -11.17 8.68 -2.74
N TRP A 132 -11.23 7.34 -2.78
CA TRP A 132 -12.44 6.58 -2.54
C TRP A 132 -13.01 6.77 -1.14
N ASN A 133 -12.14 6.86 -0.13
CA ASN A 133 -12.55 7.03 1.25
C ASN A 133 -12.73 8.51 1.64
N GLY A 134 -12.60 9.44 0.67
CA GLY A 134 -12.92 10.86 0.85
C GLY A 134 -11.79 11.68 1.48
N HIS A 135 -10.57 11.15 1.57
CA HIS A 135 -9.41 11.82 2.17
C HIS A 135 -9.02 13.07 1.38
N THR A 136 -9.02 12.99 0.04
CA THR A 136 -8.71 14.13 -0.85
C THR A 136 -9.73 15.27 -0.66
N SER A 137 -11.01 14.92 -0.58
CA SER A 137 -12.10 15.88 -0.37
C SER A 137 -12.05 16.52 1.01
N LEU A 138 -11.75 15.75 2.06
CA LEU A 138 -11.58 16.29 3.41
C LEU A 138 -10.40 17.27 3.44
N LYS A 139 -9.27 16.90 2.86
CA LYS A 139 -8.08 17.77 2.76
C LYS A 139 -8.42 19.07 2.03
N GLN A 140 -9.15 19.01 0.92
CA GLN A 140 -9.61 20.18 0.16
C GLN A 140 -10.55 21.07 0.99
N GLN A 141 -11.53 20.50 1.70
CA GLN A 141 -12.44 21.26 2.57
C GLN A 141 -11.71 21.97 3.71
N ARG A 142 -10.60 21.40 4.19
CA ARG A 142 -9.74 21.99 5.22
C ARG A 142 -8.71 22.99 4.65
N GLY A 143 -8.76 23.29 3.36
CA GLY A 143 -7.83 24.20 2.69
C GLY A 143 -6.40 23.64 2.58
N ILE A 144 -6.21 22.33 2.75
CA ILE A 144 -4.92 21.66 2.54
C ILE A 144 -4.77 21.44 1.03
N ALA A 145 -4.51 22.52 0.29
CA ALA A 145 -4.29 22.44 -1.15
C ALA A 145 -2.83 22.06 -1.51
N SER A 146 -1.90 22.06 -0.54
CA SER A 146 -0.47 21.67 -0.68
C SER A 146 0.42 22.16 0.48
N SER A 147 -0.07 23.06 1.35
CA SER A 147 0.68 23.60 2.49
C SER A 147 0.48 22.80 3.78
N ARG A 148 1.54 22.72 4.61
CA ARG A 148 1.61 21.94 5.87
C ARG A 148 0.69 22.44 6.99
N ASP A 149 -0.02 23.55 6.80
CA ASP A 149 -0.74 24.27 7.88
C ASP A 149 -2.26 24.09 7.87
N GLY A 150 -2.80 23.24 7.00
CA GLY A 150 -4.25 23.07 6.96
C GLY A 150 -4.73 22.13 8.05
N GLY A 151 -5.31 22.70 9.10
CA GLY A 151 -6.35 22.23 10.04
C GLY A 151 -6.48 20.77 10.54
N LEU A 152 -5.81 19.79 9.94
CA LEU A 152 -5.77 18.40 10.38
C LEU A 152 -4.58 18.22 11.33
N SER A 153 -4.84 17.54 12.43
CA SER A 153 -3.79 17.12 13.35
C SER A 153 -2.95 15.99 12.74
N ASN A 154 -1.79 15.73 13.33
CA ASN A 154 -0.96 14.60 12.90
C ASN A 154 -1.67 13.26 13.07
N ILE A 155 -2.45 13.07 14.14
CA ILE A 155 -3.23 11.84 14.35
C ILE A 155 -4.35 11.69 13.30
N ASP A 156 -4.94 12.79 12.82
CA ASP A 156 -5.87 12.75 11.68
C ASP A 156 -5.16 12.17 10.45
N LEU A 157 -4.03 12.77 10.06
CA LEU A 157 -3.26 12.34 8.89
C LEU A 157 -2.83 10.88 9.00
N GLN A 158 -2.29 10.47 10.15
CA GLN A 158 -1.89 9.08 10.40
C GLN A 158 -3.08 8.10 10.30
N THR A 159 -4.26 8.50 10.75
CA THR A 159 -5.48 7.69 10.65
C THR A 159 -5.97 7.58 9.20
N LEU A 160 -5.88 8.66 8.41
CA LEU A 160 -6.19 8.63 6.98
C LEU A 160 -5.23 7.72 6.20
N GLU A 161 -3.94 7.73 6.54
CA GLU A 161 -2.94 6.83 5.94
C GLU A 161 -3.22 5.37 6.29
N PHE A 162 -3.58 5.07 7.54
CA PHE A 162 -3.96 3.71 7.95
C PHE A 162 -5.18 3.20 7.18
N ASP A 163 -6.20 4.04 6.99
CA ASP A 163 -7.39 3.65 6.21
C ASP A 163 -7.06 3.42 4.73
N ALA A 164 -6.21 4.25 4.12
CA ALA A 164 -5.71 4.05 2.75
C ALA A 164 -4.87 2.76 2.60
N ASP A 165 -3.99 2.47 3.57
CA ASP A 165 -3.23 1.22 3.62
C ASP A 165 -4.16 0.00 3.76
N SER A 166 -5.19 0.11 4.59
CA SER A 166 -6.18 -0.95 4.80
C SER A 166 -6.95 -1.23 3.50
N PHE A 167 -7.35 -0.18 2.79
CA PHE A 167 -7.98 -0.30 1.47
C PHE A 167 -7.06 -1.03 0.50
N ALA A 168 -5.80 -0.60 0.37
CA ALA A 168 -4.84 -1.24 -0.52
C ALA A 168 -4.58 -2.70 -0.16
N ALA A 169 -4.35 -3.00 1.12
CA ALA A 169 -4.06 -4.35 1.61
C ALA A 169 -5.20 -5.34 1.30
N THR A 170 -6.47 -4.95 1.51
CA THR A 170 -7.61 -5.84 1.22
C THR A 170 -7.77 -6.14 -0.28
N HIS A 171 -7.49 -5.17 -1.14
CA HIS A 171 -7.57 -5.37 -2.60
C HIS A 171 -6.39 -6.15 -3.13
N ILE A 172 -5.19 -5.89 -2.62
CA ILE A 172 -4.02 -6.69 -2.97
C ILE A 172 -4.15 -8.13 -2.46
N PHE A 173 -4.79 -8.36 -1.31
CA PHE A 173 -5.15 -9.72 -0.92
C PHE A 173 -6.06 -10.39 -1.96
N ASN A 174 -7.13 -9.72 -2.40
CA ASN A 174 -8.02 -10.30 -3.42
C ASN A 174 -7.28 -10.51 -4.75
N PHE A 175 -6.36 -9.62 -5.10
CA PHE A 175 -5.52 -9.75 -6.27
C PHE A 175 -4.58 -10.96 -6.14
N GLY A 176 -3.63 -10.93 -5.20
CA GLY A 176 -2.53 -11.87 -5.10
C GLY A 176 -2.86 -13.20 -4.41
N VAL A 177 -3.98 -13.31 -3.69
CA VAL A 177 -4.36 -14.58 -3.02
C VAL A 177 -5.50 -15.29 -3.74
N ILE A 178 -6.45 -14.54 -4.30
CA ILE A 178 -7.69 -15.12 -4.84
C ILE A 178 -7.69 -15.16 -6.37
N THR A 179 -7.42 -14.04 -7.03
CA THR A 179 -7.66 -13.90 -8.48
C THR A 179 -6.42 -14.22 -9.32
N HIS A 180 -5.25 -13.80 -8.86
CA HIS A 180 -3.96 -13.96 -9.53
C HIS A 180 -2.96 -14.50 -8.51
N PRO A 181 -3.12 -15.76 -8.05
CA PRO A 181 -2.23 -16.34 -7.05
C PRO A 181 -0.77 -16.37 -7.54
N PHE A 182 0.17 -16.31 -6.59
CA PHE A 182 1.60 -16.44 -6.90
C PHE A 182 1.86 -17.75 -7.68
N PRO A 183 2.62 -17.73 -8.78
CA PRO A 183 2.65 -18.83 -9.75
C PRO A 183 3.32 -20.11 -9.25
N ILE A 184 4.09 -20.04 -8.15
CA ILE A 184 4.92 -21.15 -7.66
C ILE A 184 4.49 -21.53 -6.25
N ILE A 185 4.26 -22.81 -6.01
CA ILE A 185 3.89 -23.32 -4.69
C ILE A 185 5.13 -23.80 -3.94
N LYS A 186 5.24 -23.38 -2.68
CA LYS A 186 6.17 -24.00 -1.73
C LYS A 186 5.39 -25.03 -0.92
N SER A 187 5.43 -26.29 -1.35
CA SER A 187 4.58 -27.37 -0.81
C SER A 187 4.68 -27.50 0.70
N GLU A 188 5.87 -27.36 1.28
CA GLU A 188 6.05 -27.49 2.73
C GLU A 188 5.26 -26.44 3.51
N LEU A 189 5.09 -25.24 2.95
CA LEU A 189 4.34 -24.16 3.58
C LEU A 189 2.83 -24.39 3.47
N ASP A 190 2.37 -24.80 2.29
CA ASP A 190 0.96 -25.10 2.03
C ASP A 190 0.50 -26.35 2.83
N ASP A 191 1.35 -27.36 2.99
CA ASP A 191 1.09 -28.53 3.83
C ASP A 191 0.97 -28.15 5.32
N GLN A 192 1.76 -27.17 5.77
CA GLN A 192 1.78 -26.73 7.17
C GLN A 192 0.62 -25.81 7.53
N PHE A 193 0.33 -24.81 6.70
CA PHE A 193 -0.61 -23.73 7.02
C PHE A 193 -1.92 -23.78 6.23
N GLY A 194 -2.04 -24.73 5.30
CA GLY A 194 -3.18 -24.88 4.41
C GLY A 194 -2.94 -24.31 3.02
N ARG A 195 -3.81 -24.74 2.08
CA ARG A 195 -3.72 -24.34 0.66
C ARG A 195 -3.77 -22.82 0.51
N GLY A 196 -2.82 -22.28 -0.26
CA GLY A 196 -2.70 -20.85 -0.54
C GLY A 196 -1.81 -20.10 0.46
N ALA A 197 -1.20 -20.79 1.41
CA ALA A 197 -0.22 -20.22 2.33
C ALA A 197 0.91 -19.51 1.59
N THR A 198 1.43 -20.12 0.52
CA THR A 198 2.44 -19.50 -0.35
C THR A 198 1.94 -18.20 -0.97
N TYR A 199 0.68 -18.13 -1.39
CA TYR A 199 0.10 -16.92 -2.00
C TYR A 199 0.03 -15.77 -1.00
N LEU A 200 -0.46 -16.03 0.21
CA LEU A 200 -0.56 -15.02 1.26
C LEU A 200 0.84 -14.52 1.66
N LEU A 201 1.78 -15.42 1.90
CA LEU A 201 3.15 -15.06 2.26
C LEU A 201 3.81 -14.17 1.20
N MET A 202 3.71 -14.55 -0.09
CA MET A 202 4.33 -13.80 -1.18
C MET A 202 3.62 -12.46 -1.46
N THR A 203 2.30 -12.40 -1.24
CA THR A 203 1.53 -11.15 -1.30
C THR A 203 2.01 -10.17 -0.22
N VAL A 204 2.13 -10.64 1.03
CA VAL A 204 2.63 -9.83 2.15
C VAL A 204 4.06 -9.40 1.90
N PHE A 205 4.91 -10.29 1.41
CA PHE A 205 6.28 -9.98 1.04
C PHE A 205 6.35 -8.83 0.02
N ALA A 206 5.54 -8.88 -1.05
CA ALA A 206 5.52 -7.84 -2.08
C ALA A 206 5.10 -6.48 -1.52
N ILE A 207 4.01 -6.45 -0.75
CA ILE A 207 3.54 -5.22 -0.07
C ILE A 207 4.63 -4.71 0.85
N TYR A 208 5.22 -5.55 1.69
CA TYR A 208 6.22 -5.12 2.67
C TYR A 208 7.44 -4.48 2.00
N MET A 209 7.92 -5.08 0.91
CA MET A 209 9.05 -4.57 0.14
C MET A 209 8.81 -3.14 -0.37
N VAL A 210 7.57 -2.77 -0.75
CA VAL A 210 7.22 -1.40 -1.15
C VAL A 210 7.54 -0.39 -0.05
N PHE A 211 7.06 -0.63 1.17
CA PHE A 211 7.30 0.30 2.28
C PHE A 211 8.75 0.33 2.73
N ARG A 212 9.48 -0.79 2.57
CA ARG A 212 10.92 -0.81 2.84
C ARG A 212 11.72 -0.08 1.79
N LEU A 213 11.30 -0.10 0.53
CA LEU A 213 11.95 0.70 -0.50
C LEU A 213 11.84 2.17 -0.17
N GLU A 214 10.70 2.64 0.32
CA GLU A 214 10.53 4.04 0.76
C GLU A 214 11.28 4.40 2.08
N ASP A 215 12.14 3.49 2.59
CA ASP A 215 12.95 3.52 3.83
C ASP A 215 13.06 4.91 4.50
N ARG A 216 12.06 5.26 5.31
CA ARG A 216 12.26 6.23 6.40
C ARG A 216 12.62 5.41 7.64
N PRO A 217 13.70 5.75 8.36
CA PRO A 217 14.06 5.03 9.58
C PRO A 217 12.85 4.94 10.50
N ALA A 218 12.66 3.75 11.08
CA ALA A 218 11.63 3.55 12.08
C ALA A 218 11.94 4.44 13.27
N ASP A 219 11.10 5.44 13.43
CA ASP A 219 11.16 6.31 14.58
C ASP A 219 9.73 6.35 15.10
N PHE A 220 9.55 5.53 16.13
CA PHE A 220 8.39 5.48 17.00
C PHE A 220 8.38 6.80 17.73
N ASP A 221 7.95 7.85 17.06
CA ASP A 221 7.74 9.14 17.70
C ASP A 221 6.57 8.93 18.67
N PRO A 222 6.83 8.85 19.98
CA PRO A 222 5.78 8.57 20.94
C PRO A 222 4.78 9.73 21.04
N ASP A 223 5.13 10.90 20.49
CA ASP A 223 4.47 12.17 20.75
C ASP A 223 3.58 12.66 19.59
N GLU A 224 3.23 11.80 18.63
CA GLU A 224 2.42 12.18 17.46
C GLU A 224 3.02 13.30 16.60
N LYS A 225 4.30 13.69 16.74
CA LYS A 225 4.82 14.90 16.05
C LYS A 225 5.02 14.70 14.54
N LYS A 226 4.87 13.47 14.04
CA LYS A 226 5.02 13.13 12.63
C LYS A 226 3.72 13.19 11.85
N LEU A 227 3.84 13.59 10.58
CA LEU A 227 2.74 13.58 9.63
C LEU A 227 2.31 12.16 9.20
N TYR A 228 3.21 11.17 9.29
CA TYR A 228 2.98 9.81 8.77
C TYR A 228 3.45 8.76 9.79
N PRO A 229 2.75 7.62 9.94
CA PRO A 229 3.23 6.52 10.77
C PRO A 229 4.52 5.94 10.19
N SER A 230 5.36 5.35 11.04
CA SER A 230 6.59 4.70 10.57
C SER A 230 6.28 3.45 9.76
N THR A 231 7.18 3.07 8.83
CA THR A 231 7.00 1.87 8.00
C THR A 231 6.64 0.63 8.81
N PRO A 232 7.37 0.23 9.89
CA PRO A 232 7.01 -0.96 10.65
C PRO A 232 5.61 -0.92 11.28
N LEU A 233 5.14 0.28 11.64
CA LEU A 233 3.84 0.47 12.25
C LEU A 233 2.71 0.36 11.21
N ARG A 234 2.90 0.95 10.02
CA ARG A 234 2.03 0.72 8.85
C ARG A 234 1.90 -0.78 8.54
N GLN A 235 2.99 -1.53 8.70
CA GLN A 235 3.00 -2.97 8.46
C GLN A 235 2.24 -3.78 9.52
N ARG A 236 2.38 -3.45 10.80
CA ARG A 236 1.52 -4.04 11.85
C ARG A 236 0.05 -3.83 11.53
N MET A 237 -0.30 -2.60 11.19
CA MET A 237 -1.66 -2.21 10.88
C MET A 237 -2.25 -3.00 9.70
N MET A 238 -1.50 -3.10 8.60
CA MET A 238 -1.89 -3.94 7.47
C MET A 238 -1.94 -5.44 7.83
N ALA A 239 -1.07 -5.91 8.72
CA ALA A 239 -1.08 -7.32 9.14
C ALA A 239 -2.42 -7.70 9.77
N GLY A 240 -2.94 -6.88 10.69
CA GLY A 240 -4.27 -7.09 11.28
C GLY A 240 -5.38 -7.10 10.23
N VAL A 241 -5.32 -6.19 9.25
CA VAL A 241 -6.29 -6.11 8.15
C VAL A 241 -6.26 -7.35 7.25
N LEU A 242 -5.06 -7.82 6.89
CA LEU A 242 -4.88 -9.01 6.04
C LEU A 242 -5.38 -10.27 6.74
N VAL A 243 -5.11 -10.41 8.05
CA VAL A 243 -5.60 -11.53 8.86
C VAL A 243 -7.12 -11.52 8.98
N ALA A 244 -7.71 -10.36 9.32
CA ALA A 244 -9.15 -10.23 9.42
C ALA A 244 -9.84 -10.52 8.07
N HIS A 245 -9.25 -10.05 6.96
CA HIS A 245 -9.78 -10.27 5.62
C HIS A 245 -9.63 -11.73 5.17
N ALA A 246 -8.51 -12.39 5.49
CA ALA A 246 -8.31 -13.81 5.29
C ALA A 246 -9.38 -14.66 6.01
N GLY A 247 -9.64 -14.36 7.29
CA GLY A 247 -10.68 -15.01 8.08
C GLY A 247 -12.08 -14.77 7.50
N LYS A 248 -12.40 -13.53 7.10
CA LYS A 248 -13.68 -13.19 6.44
C LYS A 248 -13.90 -13.98 5.14
N LYS A 249 -12.83 -14.33 4.42
CA LYS A 249 -12.90 -15.15 3.20
C LYS A 249 -12.95 -16.66 3.48
N GLY A 250 -12.79 -17.08 4.73
CA GLY A 250 -12.77 -18.49 5.13
C GLY A 250 -11.59 -19.26 4.56
N LEU A 251 -10.48 -18.57 4.26
CA LEU A 251 -9.31 -19.19 3.63
C LEU A 251 -8.32 -19.74 4.65
N PHE A 252 -8.23 -19.12 5.82
CA PHE A 252 -7.26 -19.46 6.86
C PHE A 252 -7.89 -19.30 8.23
N GLU A 253 -7.44 -20.13 9.18
CA GLU A 253 -7.60 -19.83 10.60
C GLU A 253 -6.81 -18.56 10.95
N GLU A 254 -7.31 -17.77 11.90
CA GLU A 254 -6.75 -16.45 12.24
C GLU A 254 -5.26 -16.54 12.63
N GLN A 255 -4.90 -17.51 13.47
CA GLN A 255 -3.51 -17.70 13.89
C GLN A 255 -2.60 -18.09 12.73
N ASN A 256 -3.05 -18.98 11.84
CA ASN A 256 -2.27 -19.39 10.66
C ASN A 256 -2.06 -18.20 9.71
N ALA A 257 -3.09 -17.38 9.50
CA ALA A 257 -2.97 -16.17 8.70
C ALA A 257 -1.96 -15.19 9.33
N TRP A 258 -2.03 -14.99 10.65
CA TRP A 258 -1.10 -14.13 11.38
C TRP A 258 0.35 -14.60 11.24
N ASP A 259 0.59 -15.90 11.44
CA ASP A 259 1.93 -16.48 11.34
C ASP A 259 2.50 -16.33 9.93
N LEU A 260 1.68 -16.55 8.88
CA LEU A 260 2.08 -16.36 7.48
C LEU A 260 2.39 -14.90 7.15
N VAL A 261 1.57 -13.97 7.64
CA VAL A 261 1.81 -12.53 7.46
C VAL A 261 3.12 -12.11 8.12
N VAL A 262 3.33 -12.51 9.38
CA VAL A 262 4.57 -12.24 10.10
C VAL A 262 5.77 -12.88 9.41
N GLN A 263 5.64 -14.10 8.88
CA GLN A 263 6.70 -14.76 8.12
C GLN A 263 7.01 -14.03 6.79
N GLY A 264 6.00 -13.52 6.09
CA GLY A 264 6.18 -12.69 4.89
C GLY A 264 6.98 -11.42 5.19
N ILE A 265 6.65 -10.74 6.29
CA ILE A 265 7.38 -9.57 6.80
C ILE A 265 8.85 -9.92 7.07
N TRP A 266 9.12 -11.01 7.78
CA TRP A 266 10.50 -11.42 8.10
C TRP A 266 11.30 -11.81 6.87
N THR A 267 10.66 -12.46 5.91
CA THR A 267 11.28 -12.82 4.63
C THR A 267 11.68 -11.56 3.87
N ALA A 268 10.81 -10.54 3.86
CA ALA A 268 11.10 -9.26 3.22
C ALA A 268 12.22 -8.49 3.90
N GLU A 269 12.30 -8.44 5.23
CA GLU A 269 13.45 -7.86 5.95
C GLU A 269 14.77 -8.56 5.62
N GLU A 270 14.77 -9.90 5.58
CA GLU A 270 15.96 -10.66 5.21
C GLU A 270 16.41 -10.39 3.77
N VAL A 271 15.47 -10.41 2.82
CA VAL A 271 15.75 -10.12 1.42
C VAL A 271 16.24 -8.70 1.24
N PHE A 272 15.59 -7.72 1.87
CA PHE A 272 15.98 -6.32 1.81
C PHE A 272 17.40 -6.11 2.36
N ALA A 273 17.72 -6.70 3.52
CA ALA A 273 19.05 -6.61 4.12
C ALA A 273 20.13 -7.21 3.20
N LYS A 274 19.87 -8.40 2.63
CA LYS A 274 20.77 -9.07 1.68
C LYS A 274 20.96 -8.24 0.40
N TRP A 275 19.88 -7.71 -0.16
CA TRP A 275 19.91 -6.87 -1.36
C TRP A 275 20.71 -5.58 -1.13
N MET A 276 20.49 -4.92 0.02
CA MET A 276 21.24 -3.73 0.45
C MET A 276 22.65 -4.03 0.96
N LYS A 277 23.07 -5.30 0.97
CA LYS A 277 24.38 -5.75 1.49
C LYS A 277 24.65 -5.26 2.92
N ARG A 278 23.62 -5.24 3.76
CA ARG A 278 23.69 -4.81 5.16
C ARG A 278 23.22 -5.92 6.11
N PRO A 279 23.63 -5.90 7.40
CA PRO A 279 23.05 -6.78 8.40
C PRO A 279 21.54 -6.56 8.52
N ARG A 280 20.80 -7.66 8.71
CA ARG A 280 19.37 -7.60 9.04
C ARG A 280 19.19 -7.01 10.44
N SER A 281 18.27 -6.05 10.57
CA SER A 281 17.89 -5.45 11.86
C SER A 281 16.41 -5.68 12.11
N ASP A 282 16.11 -6.47 13.14
CA ASP A 282 14.73 -6.82 13.49
C ASP A 282 14.09 -5.83 14.46
N THR A 283 14.87 -4.93 15.06
CA THR A 283 14.47 -4.16 16.24
C THR A 283 13.15 -3.43 16.03
N ALA A 284 13.02 -2.71 14.91
CA ALA A 284 11.83 -1.93 14.64
C ALA A 284 10.61 -2.81 14.31
N VAL A 285 10.80 -3.89 13.57
CA VAL A 285 9.69 -4.82 13.28
C VAL A 285 9.21 -5.51 14.55
N ARG A 286 10.13 -5.94 15.43
CA ARG A 286 9.77 -6.52 16.73
C ARG A 286 9.02 -5.53 17.61
N ALA A 287 9.49 -4.28 17.66
CA ALA A 287 8.82 -3.23 18.41
C ALA A 287 7.39 -2.97 17.88
N ALA A 288 7.21 -2.88 16.56
CA ALA A 288 5.90 -2.74 15.95
C ALA A 288 4.99 -3.96 16.19
N LEU A 289 5.52 -5.18 16.17
CA LEU A 289 4.74 -6.39 16.43
C LEU A 289 4.49 -6.65 17.93
N SER A 290 5.11 -5.88 18.83
CA SER A 290 4.93 -6.01 20.29
C SER A 290 3.60 -5.42 20.78
N ALA A 291 3.35 -5.51 22.09
CA ALA A 291 2.22 -4.86 22.75
C ALA A 291 2.21 -3.33 22.54
N GLU A 292 3.39 -2.69 22.49
CA GLU A 292 3.50 -1.24 22.30
C GLU A 292 2.98 -0.78 20.94
N GLY A 293 3.33 -1.52 19.88
CA GLY A 293 2.73 -1.28 18.57
C GLY A 293 1.21 -1.52 18.56
N GLY A 294 0.74 -2.43 19.41
CA GLY A 294 -0.69 -2.66 19.67
C GLY A 294 -1.38 -1.43 20.23
N LYS A 295 -0.82 -0.83 21.28
CA LYS A 295 -1.36 0.40 21.89
C LYS A 295 -1.48 1.55 20.88
N TYR A 296 -0.50 1.70 19.99
CA TYR A 296 -0.58 2.73 18.96
C TYR A 296 -1.64 2.42 17.89
N GLN A 297 -1.76 1.17 17.46
CA GLN A 297 -2.83 0.75 16.55
C GLN A 297 -4.21 1.02 17.18
N ASP A 298 -4.37 0.69 18.46
CA ASP A 298 -5.57 0.94 19.25
C ASP A 298 -5.92 2.44 19.28
N LYS A 299 -4.92 3.31 19.48
CA LYS A 299 -5.09 4.76 19.42
C LYS A 299 -5.61 5.24 18.05
N LEU A 300 -5.11 4.71 16.94
CA LEU A 300 -5.61 5.06 15.60
C LEU A 300 -7.04 4.53 15.38
N LEU A 301 -7.34 3.32 15.85
CA LEU A 301 -8.69 2.75 15.80
C LEU A 301 -9.70 3.55 16.66
N GLN A 302 -9.27 4.08 17.80
CA GLN A 302 -10.08 5.01 18.59
C GLN A 302 -10.29 6.33 17.86
N HIS A 303 -9.22 6.91 17.29
CA HIS A 303 -9.32 8.17 16.54
C HIS A 303 -10.20 8.04 15.28
N TRP A 304 -10.33 6.82 14.74
CA TRP A 304 -11.26 6.53 13.65
C TRP A 304 -12.72 6.94 13.99
N HIS A 305 -13.14 6.86 15.25
CA HIS A 305 -14.48 7.34 15.67
C HIS A 305 -14.70 8.83 15.40
N ALA A 306 -13.64 9.63 15.50
CA ALA A 306 -13.71 11.08 15.29
C ALA A 306 -13.65 11.46 13.80
N ILE A 307 -12.82 10.77 13.01
CA ILE A 307 -12.61 11.13 11.60
C ILE A 307 -13.63 10.49 10.66
N ARG A 308 -14.07 9.25 10.92
CA ARG A 308 -15.00 8.51 10.06
C ARG A 308 -16.28 9.29 9.74
N PRO A 309 -16.98 9.95 10.69
CA PRO A 309 -18.20 10.70 10.37
C PRO A 309 -17.96 11.89 9.43
N GLN A 310 -16.74 12.42 9.39
CA GLN A 310 -16.36 13.50 8.49
C GLN A 310 -16.07 13.00 7.08
N LEU A 311 -15.58 11.76 6.95
CA LEU A 311 -15.27 11.11 5.67
C LEU A 311 -16.50 10.49 5.00
N ASP A 312 -17.46 9.99 5.78
CA ASP A 312 -18.64 9.30 5.25
C ASP A 312 -19.44 10.11 4.20
N PRO A 313 -19.67 11.43 4.35
CA PRO A 313 -20.32 12.22 3.31
C PRO A 313 -19.42 12.57 2.12
N LEU A 314 -18.11 12.31 2.20
CA LEU A 314 -17.10 12.70 1.20
C LEU A 314 -16.59 11.53 0.36
N LYS A 315 -16.78 10.29 0.81
CA LYS A 315 -16.36 9.08 0.10
C LYS A 315 -17.02 8.98 -1.27
N ARG A 316 -16.34 8.34 -2.23
CA ARG A 316 -16.87 8.09 -3.58
C ARG A 316 -17.75 6.85 -3.65
N GLY A 317 -17.88 6.10 -2.56
CA GLY A 317 -18.91 5.07 -2.39
C GLY A 317 -18.46 3.89 -1.54
N GLY A 318 -19.37 2.93 -1.38
CA GLY A 318 -19.18 1.80 -0.45
C GLY A 318 -19.36 2.18 1.02
N GLU A 319 -19.03 1.26 1.92
CA GLU A 319 -19.12 1.46 3.36
C GLU A 319 -17.72 1.61 3.97
N LEU A 320 -17.50 2.71 4.68
CA LEU A 320 -16.32 2.86 5.51
C LEU A 320 -16.39 1.88 6.68
N PRO A 321 -15.26 1.26 7.09
CA PRO A 321 -15.21 0.36 8.23
C PRO A 321 -15.92 0.96 9.44
N LYS A 322 -16.75 0.15 10.12
CA LYS A 322 -17.39 0.60 11.36
C LYS A 322 -16.32 0.89 12.39
N ALA A 323 -16.56 1.91 13.19
CA ALA A 323 -15.67 2.20 14.30
C ALA A 323 -15.71 1.06 15.32
N GLN A 324 -14.53 0.62 15.76
CA GLN A 324 -14.37 -0.52 16.65
C GLN A 324 -14.31 0.00 18.09
N TYR A 325 -15.00 -0.66 19.02
CA TYR A 325 -14.81 -0.34 20.43
C TYR A 325 -13.44 -0.85 20.86
N VAL A 326 -12.62 0.04 21.40
CA VAL A 326 -11.31 -0.26 21.97
C VAL A 326 -11.38 0.23 23.40
N ASP A 327 -11.21 -0.68 24.36
CA ASP A 327 -11.34 -0.38 25.78
C ASP A 327 -10.28 0.65 26.23
N ASP A 328 -10.71 1.73 26.87
CA ASP A 328 -9.83 2.84 27.28
C ASP A 328 -8.78 2.39 28.32
N GLU A 329 -9.06 1.31 29.07
CA GLU A 329 -8.13 0.75 30.05
C GLU A 329 -6.85 0.16 29.42
N SER A 330 -6.86 -0.21 28.13
CA SER A 330 -5.70 -0.81 27.46
C SER A 330 -4.56 0.18 27.18
N ILE A 331 -4.85 1.48 27.12
CA ILE A 331 -3.90 2.52 26.73
C ILE A 331 -3.13 3.05 27.94
N TRP A 332 -3.78 3.15 29.10
CA TRP A 332 -3.21 3.75 30.31
C TRP A 332 -2.61 2.75 31.30
N ALA A 333 -2.78 1.44 31.07
CA ALA A 333 -2.07 0.41 31.81
C ALA A 333 -0.58 0.35 31.38
N THR A 334 0.23 1.27 31.89
CA THR A 334 1.70 1.18 31.94
C THR A 334 2.24 1.97 33.11
#